data_AF-A0A919BAX1-F1
#
_entry.id   AF-A0A919BAX1-F1
#
_cell.length_a   1.000
_cell.length_b   1.000
_cell.length_c   1.000
_cell.angle_alpha   90.00
_cell.angle_beta   90.00
_cell.angle_gamma   90.00
#
_symmetry.space_group_name_H-M   'P 1'
#
loop_
_entity.id
_entity.type
_entity.pdbx_description
1 polymer ?
#
loop_
_entity_poly.entity_id
_entity_poly.type
_entity_poly.pdbx_seq_one_letter_code
_entity_poly.pdbx_strand_id
1 'polypeptide(L)' 'MAEKIVITESDGDVIETTVSDDATAREYENLPFQVGRIVRVDVTDAG' A
#
# COMPACT_ATOMS: atom_id res chain seq x y z
N MET A 1 16.65 -5.01 -5.44
CA MET A 1 15.98 -5.15 -4.14
C MET A 1 14.58 -4.69 -4.41
N ALA A 2 13.64 -5.64 -4.40
CA ALA A 2 12.23 -5.32 -4.57
C ALA A 2 11.71 -4.63 -3.31
N GLU A 3 10.73 -3.76 -3.47
CA GLU A 3 9.94 -3.18 -2.40
C GLU A 3 8.54 -3.78 -2.43
N LYS A 4 7.99 -4.05 -1.24
CA LYS A 4 6.61 -4.43 -1.04
C LYS A 4 5.89 -3.31 -0.30
N ILE A 5 4.86 -2.77 -0.94
CA ILE A 5 3.95 -1.77 -0.39
C ILE A 5 2.64 -2.46 -0.06
N VAL A 6 2.15 -2.31 1.16
CA VAL A 6 0.85 -2.80 1.61
C VAL A 6 0.05 -1.62 2.14
N ILE A 7 -1.17 -1.46 1.63
CA ILE A 7 -2.11 -0.44 2.08
C ILE A 7 -3.25 -1.14 2.81
N THR A 8 -3.45 -0.80 4.08
CA THR A 8 -4.43 -1.45 4.95
C THR A 8 -5.33 -0.42 5.61
N GLU A 9 -6.63 -0.67 5.68
CA GLU A 9 -7.56 0.13 6.49
C GLU A 9 -7.45 -0.18 7.98
N SER A 10 -7.95 0.72 8.80
CA SER A 10 -7.88 0.64 10.26
C SER A 10 -8.58 -0.57 10.88
N ASP A 11 -9.49 -1.24 10.15
CA ASP A 11 -10.14 -2.49 10.58
C ASP A 11 -9.33 -3.75 10.23
N GLY A 12 -8.20 -3.59 9.52
CA GLY A 12 -7.32 -4.67 9.11
C GLY A 12 -7.54 -5.14 7.67
N ASP A 13 -8.49 -4.55 6.93
CA ASP A 13 -8.71 -4.91 5.53
C ASP A 13 -7.58 -4.39 4.64
N VAL A 14 -6.93 -5.32 3.92
CA VAL A 14 -5.88 -4.98 2.95
C VAL A 14 -6.56 -4.51 1.67
N ILE A 15 -6.27 -3.26 1.30
CA ILE A 15 -6.83 -2.60 0.12
C ILE A 15 -5.98 -2.85 -1.12
N GLU A 16 -4.65 -2.81 -0.94
CA GLU A 16 -3.70 -2.92 -2.05
C GLU A 16 -2.41 -3.58 -1.58
N THR A 17 -1.81 -4.40 -2.44
CA THR A 17 -0.47 -4.94 -2.25
C THR A 17 0.30 -4.85 -3.55
N THR A 18 1.37 -4.06 -3.55
CA THR A 18 2.25 -3.89 -4.70
C THR A 18 3.63 -4.45 -4.36
N VAL A 19 4.23 -5.22 -5.27
CA VAL A 19 5.64 -5.62 -5.20
C VAL A 19 6.33 -5.05 -6.44
N SER A 20 7.46 -4.39 -6.26
CA SER A 20 8.18 -3.78 -7.38
C SER A 20 9.66 -3.66 -7.13
N ASP A 21 10.47 -3.98 -8.15
CA ASP A 21 11.92 -3.76 -8.19
C ASP A 21 12.33 -2.33 -8.55
N ASP A 22 11.36 -1.47 -8.82
CA ASP A 22 11.57 -0.09 -9.22
C ASP A 22 11.36 0.87 -8.04
N ALA A 23 12.40 1.60 -7.65
CA ALA A 23 12.41 2.50 -6.50
C ALA A 23 11.97 3.94 -6.86
N THR A 24 11.05 4.09 -7.82
CA THR A 24 10.48 5.41 -8.17
C THR A 24 9.21 5.70 -7.37
N ALA A 25 8.87 6.98 -7.26
CA ALA A 25 7.64 7.43 -6.62
C ALA A 25 6.42 6.82 -7.33
N ARG A 26 5.44 6.35 -6.53
CA ARG A 26 4.20 5.75 -7.02
C ARG A 26 3.00 6.60 -6.64
N GLU A 27 2.08 6.72 -7.58
CA GLU A 27 0.78 7.34 -7.38
C GLU A 27 -0.30 6.26 -7.41
N TYR A 28 -1.22 6.33 -6.46
CA TYR A 28 -2.36 5.43 -6.37
C TYR A 28 -3.63 6.26 -6.53
N GLU A 29 -4.45 5.91 -7.52
CA GLU A 29 -5.72 6.59 -7.79
C GLU A 29 -6.90 5.64 -7.61
N ASN A 30 -8.04 6.16 -7.14
CA ASN A 30 -9.30 5.42 -7.04
C ASN A 30 -9.26 4.13 -6.20
N LEU A 31 -8.39 4.06 -5.19
CA LEU A 31 -8.41 2.97 -4.23
C LEU A 31 -9.75 2.96 -3.46
N PRO A 32 -10.34 1.77 -3.17
CA PRO A 32 -11.67 1.64 -2.61
C PRO A 32 -11.71 1.91 -1.09
N PHE A 33 -11.16 3.05 -0.66
CA PHE A 33 -11.18 3.46 0.74
C PHE A 33 -12.59 3.85 1.19
N GLN A 34 -12.92 3.49 2.42
CA GLN A 34 -14.12 3.96 3.07
C GLN A 34 -13.86 5.33 3.71
N VAL A 35 -14.76 6.29 3.43
CA VAL A 35 -14.66 7.66 3.95
C VAL A 35 -14.67 7.64 5.48
N GLY A 36 -13.74 8.37 6.09
CA GLY A 36 -13.64 8.52 7.54
C GLY A 36 -12.81 7.45 8.23
N ARG A 37 -12.20 6.53 7.48
CA ARG A 37 -11.27 5.54 8.03
C ARG A 37 -9.82 6.01 7.93
N ILE A 38 -9.02 5.54 8.89
CA ILE A 38 -7.58 5.74 8.89
C ILE A 38 -6.97 4.63 8.04
N VAL A 39 -5.97 4.99 7.23
CA VAL A 39 -5.22 4.07 6.39
C VAL A 39 -3.78 3.98 6.91
N ARG A 40 -3.24 2.77 6.92
CA ARG A 40 -1.83 2.49 7.17
C ARG A 40 -1.17 2.06 5.87
N VAL A 41 -0.01 2.64 5.59
CA VAL A 41 0.84 2.25 4.45
C VAL A 41 2.14 1.70 5.02
N ASP A 42 2.43 0.43 4.72
CA ASP A 42 3.66 -0.24 5.09
C ASP A 42 4.53 -0.47 3.85
N VAL A 43 5.77 -0.02 3.90
CA VAL A 43 6.77 -0.24 2.84
C VAL A 43 7.90 -1.08 3.43
N THR A 44 8.17 -2.22 2.81
CA THR A 44 9.16 -3.21 3.27
C THR A 44 10.04 -3.67 2.11
N ASP A 45 11.30 -4.02 2.38
CA ASP A 45 12.13 -4.72 1.40
C ASP A 45 11.53 -6.11 1.16
N ALA A 46 11.35 -6.48 -0.11
CA ALA A 46 10.71 -7.72 -0.53
C ALA A 46 11.71 -8.88 -0.75
N GLY A 47 13.02 -8.65 -0.58
CA GLY A 47 14.08 -9.64 -0.73
C GLY A 47 14.99 -9.43 -1.94
#